data_AF-A0A4R1W5P0-F1
#
_entry.id   AF-A0A4R1W5P0-F1
#
_cell.length_a   1.000
_cell.length_b   1.000
_cell.length_c   1.000
_cell.angle_alpha   90.00
_cell.angle_beta   90.00
_cell.angle_gamma   90.00
#
_symmetry.space_group_name_H-M   'P 1'
#
loop_
_entity.id
_entity.type
_entity.pdbx_description
1 polymer ?
#
loop_
_entity_poly.entity_id
_entity_poly.type
_entity_poly.pdbx_seq_one_letter_code
_entity_poly.pdbx_strand_id
1 'polypeptide(L)'
;MQTPGVTRNRAEFLDYIAKPRPFKDLAVHDVNIRILSDVALIHGRATYTMLADGVGQEALYTDTYQKREGTWVCVSACAIAPGT
;
A
#
# COMPACT_ATOMS: atom_id res chain seq x y z
N MET A 1 3.44 -15.91 6.01
CA MET A 1 4.84 -15.54 6.36
C MET A 1 4.85 -14.03 6.54
N GLN A 2 5.19 -13.52 7.72
CA GLN A 2 5.49 -12.10 7.90
C GLN A 2 6.98 -11.91 7.62
N THR A 3 7.33 -11.15 6.59
CA THR A 3 8.70 -10.68 6.38
C THR A 3 9.01 -9.56 7.38
N PRO A 4 10.28 -9.33 7.73
CA PRO A 4 10.67 -8.17 8.52
C PRO A 4 10.09 -6.88 7.92
N GLY A 5 9.58 -6.00 8.78
CA GLY A 5 8.91 -4.77 8.37
C GLY A 5 8.67 -3.84 9.56
N VAL A 6 8.09 -2.67 9.29
CA VAL A 6 7.75 -1.68 10.32
C VAL A 6 6.24 -1.54 10.39
N THR A 7 5.65 -1.98 11.50
CA THR A 7 4.25 -1.71 11.84
C THR A 7 4.12 -0.26 12.27
N ARG A 8 3.14 0.45 11.72
CA ARG A 8 2.81 1.83 12.07
C ARG A 8 1.36 1.92 12.50
N ASN A 9 1.09 2.67 13.56
CA ASN A 9 -0.26 3.11 13.86
C ASN A 9 -0.71 4.22 12.87
N ARG A 10 -1.97 4.65 12.97
CA ARG A 10 -2.53 5.67 12.06
C ARG A 10 -1.74 6.99 12.07
N ALA A 11 -1.37 7.50 13.24
CA ALA A 11 -0.66 8.77 13.34
C ALA A 11 0.73 8.67 12.71
N GLU A 12 1.48 7.62 13.07
CA GLU A 12 2.80 7.33 12.49
C GLU A 12 2.76 7.15 10.97
N PHE A 13 1.70 6.52 10.45
CA PHE A 13 1.52 6.35 9.02
C PHE A 13 1.22 7.67 8.31
N LEU A 14 0.37 8.52 8.90
CA LEU A 14 0.06 9.84 8.34
C LEU A 14 1.31 10.73 8.29
N ASP A 15 2.11 10.74 9.35
CA ASP A 15 3.37 11.48 9.38
C ASP A 15 4.40 10.93 8.38
N TYR A 16 4.41 9.61 8.18
CA TYR A 16 5.27 8.96 7.20
C TYR A 16 4.87 9.29 5.76
N ILE A 17 3.57 9.24 5.44
CA ILE A 17 3.08 9.42 4.07
C ILE A 17 3.00 10.89 3.63
N ALA A 18 2.97 11.82 4.57
CA ALA A 18 3.02 13.26 4.30
C ALA A 18 4.38 13.72 3.76
N LYS A 19 5.45 12.93 3.96
CA LYS A 19 6.79 13.24 3.44
C LYS A 19 6.85 13.05 1.92
N PRO A 20 7.66 13.85 1.19
CA PRO A 20 7.89 13.63 -0.24
C PRO A 20 8.30 12.19 -0.52
N ARG A 21 7.74 11.60 -1.58
CA ARG A 21 8.10 10.23 -1.97
C ARG A 21 9.47 10.23 -2.66
N PRO A 22 10.34 9.25 -2.37
CA PRO A 22 11.64 9.12 -3.04
C PRO A 22 11.52 8.50 -4.44
N PHE A 23 10.31 8.43 -5.00
CA PHE A 23 10.00 7.83 -6.29
C PHE A 23 8.93 8.65 -7.03
N LYS A 24 8.82 8.40 -8.33
CA LYS A 24 7.81 8.96 -9.23
C LYS A 24 7.15 7.83 -10.04
N ASP A 25 6.23 8.22 -10.93
CA ASP A 25 5.61 7.32 -11.91
C ASP A 25 4.93 6.09 -11.26
N LEU A 26 4.35 6.29 -10.06
CA LEU A 26 3.61 5.24 -9.36
C LEU A 26 2.40 4.82 -10.20
N ALA A 27 2.37 3.56 -10.60
CA ALA A 27 1.27 2.94 -11.31
C ALA A 27 0.85 1.65 -10.61
N VAL A 28 -0.46 1.38 -10.61
CA VAL A 28 -1.07 0.23 -9.95
C VAL A 28 -1.60 -0.73 -11.01
N HIS A 29 -1.32 -2.01 -10.85
CA HIS A 29 -1.57 -3.06 -11.83
C HIS A 29 -2.25 -4.26 -11.16
N ASP A 30 -2.96 -5.03 -11.99
CA ASP A 30 -3.47 -6.37 -11.62
C ASP A 30 -4.32 -6.36 -10.33
N VAL A 31 -5.07 -5.28 -10.12
CA VAL A 31 -5.84 -5.07 -8.88
C VAL A 31 -6.99 -6.07 -8.81
N ASN A 32 -6.98 -6.89 -7.76
CA ASN A 32 -8.05 -7.80 -7.42
C ASN A 32 -8.75 -7.33 -6.14
N ILE A 33 -10.05 -7.05 -6.24
CA ILE A 33 -10.88 -6.61 -5.12
C ILE A 33 -11.91 -7.69 -4.82
N ARG A 34 -11.92 -8.16 -3.57
CA ARG A 34 -12.92 -9.12 -3.05
C ARG A 34 -13.72 -8.46 -1.94
N ILE A 35 -15.03 -8.38 -2.12
CA ILE A 35 -15.95 -7.81 -1.12
C ILE A 35 -16.56 -8.96 -0.31
N LEU A 36 -16.37 -8.89 1.01
CA LEU A 36 -16.89 -9.79 2.02
C LEU A 36 -17.79 -8.97 2.96
N SER A 37 -19.06 -8.81 2.58
CA SER A 37 -20.01 -7.92 3.27
C SER A 37 -19.52 -6.46 3.33
N ASP A 38 -19.25 -5.95 4.52
CA ASP A 38 -18.74 -4.59 4.78
C ASP A 38 -17.21 -4.53 4.78
N VAL A 39 -16.52 -5.59 4.41
CA VAL A 39 -15.06 -5.63 4.30
C VAL A 39 -14.65 -5.82 2.84
N ALA A 40 -13.64 -5.09 2.37
CA ALA A 40 -13.02 -5.29 1.07
C ALA A 40 -11.55 -5.65 1.25
N LEU A 41 -11.15 -6.75 0.62
CA LEU A 41 -9.76 -7.20 0.52
C LEU A 41 -9.23 -6.82 -0.85
N ILE A 42 -8.17 -6.01 -0.87
CA ILE A 42 -7.53 -5.52 -2.09
C ILE A 42 -6.15 -6.16 -2.16
N HIS A 43 -5.84 -6.74 -3.30
CA HIS A 43 -4.51 -7.26 -3.62
C HIS A 43 -4.09 -6.67 -4.94
N GLY A 44 -2.84 -6.27 -5.07
CA GLY A 44 -2.34 -5.77 -6.34
C GLY A 44 -0.83 -5.65 -6.37
N ARG A 45 -0.37 -5.13 -7.50
CA ARG A 45 1.03 -4.85 -7.78
C ARG A 45 1.17 -3.37 -8.09
N ALA A 46 2.25 -2.76 -7.65
CA ALA A 46 2.58 -1.38 -7.98
C ALA A 46 3.95 -1.33 -8.64
N THR A 47 4.14 -0.43 -9.59
CA THR A 47 5.46 -0.09 -10.14
C THR A 47 5.75 1.37 -9.88
N TYR A 48 7.02 1.71 -9.66
CA TYR A 48 7.45 3.09 -9.47
C TYR A 48 8.93 3.24 -9.84
N THR A 49 9.35 4.47 -10.16
CA THR A 49 10.72 4.79 -10.54
C THR A 49 11.40 5.56 -9.42
N MET A 50 12.52 5.04 -8.90
CA MET A 50 13.29 5.73 -7.85
C MET A 50 13.90 7.04 -8.37
N LEU A 51 13.83 8.09 -7.57
CA LEU A 51 14.40 9.40 -7.94
C LEU A 51 15.93 9.44 -7.81
N ALA A 52 16.50 8.60 -6.95
CA ALA A 52 17.93 8.61 -6.66
C ALA A 52 18.78 8.10 -7.83
N ASP A 53 18.31 7.08 -8.54
CA ASP A 53 19.07 6.35 -9.56
C ASP A 53 18.27 6.06 -10.85
N GLY A 54 16.98 6.41 -10.88
CA GLY A 54 16.11 6.12 -12.02
C GLY A 54 15.71 4.66 -12.17
N VAL A 55 16.02 3.81 -11.18
CA VAL A 55 15.73 2.37 -11.26
C VAL A 55 14.24 2.12 -11.05
N GLY A 56 13.67 1.31 -11.95
CA GLY A 56 12.30 0.81 -11.82
C GLY A 56 12.19 -0.22 -10.70
N GLN A 57 11.15 -0.09 -9.90
CA GLN A 57 10.84 -0.95 -8.77
C GLN A 57 9.41 -1.46 -8.89
N GLU A 58 9.17 -2.60 -8.26
CA GLU A 58 7.85 -3.19 -8.13
C GLU A 58 7.50 -3.31 -6.66
N ALA A 59 6.23 -3.41 -6.28
CA ALA A 59 5.82 -3.81 -4.94
C ALA A 59 4.54 -4.63 -5.02
N LEU A 60 4.40 -5.63 -4.15
CA LEU A 60 3.12 -6.28 -3.91
C LEU A 60 2.47 -5.61 -2.71
N TYR A 61 1.17 -5.36 -2.80
CA TYR A 61 0.44 -4.72 -1.71
C TYR A 61 -0.90 -5.39 -1.45
N THR A 62 -1.33 -5.21 -0.20
CA THR A 62 -2.59 -5.68 0.34
C THR A 62 -3.19 -4.59 1.21
N ASP A 63 -4.41 -4.19 0.89
CA ASP A 63 -5.18 -3.25 1.70
C ASP A 63 -6.48 -3.91 2.15
N THR A 64 -6.90 -3.59 3.36
CA THR A 64 -8.20 -3.98 3.90
C THR A 64 -8.99 -2.72 4.19
N TYR A 65 -10.16 -2.63 3.59
CA TYR A 65 -11.11 -1.56 3.83
C TYR A 65 -12.33 -2.10 4.56
N GLN A 66 -12.90 -1.30 5.46
CA GLN A 66 -14.19 -1.56 6.06
C GLN A 66 -15.16 -0.43 5.69
N LYS A 67 -16.39 -0.77 5.34
CA LYS A 67 -17.46 0.20 5.08
C LYS A 67 -18.09 0.60 6.41
N ARG A 68 -17.92 1.86 6.82
CA ARG A 68 -18.50 2.46 8.03
C ARG A 68 -19.39 3.61 7.64
N GLU A 69 -20.65 3.58 8.07
CA GLU A 69 -21.62 4.65 7.77
C GLU A 69 -21.69 5.00 6.28
N GLY A 70 -21.63 3.98 5.42
CA GLY A 70 -21.65 4.15 3.96
C GLY A 70 -20.28 4.43 3.32
N THR A 71 -19.24 4.73 4.09
CA THR A 71 -17.90 5.13 3.61
C THR A 71 -16.87 4.02 3.80
N TRP A 72 -16.10 3.71 2.75
CA TRP A 72 -14.97 2.80 2.87
C TRP A 72 -13.79 3.49 3.56
N VAL A 73 -13.33 2.92 4.67
CA VAL A 73 -12.15 3.38 5.41
C VAL A 73 -11.08 2.29 5.40
N CYS A 74 -9.82 2.67 5.15
CA CYS A 74 -8.70 1.75 5.26
C CYS A 74 -8.48 1.39 6.74
N VAL A 75 -8.49 0.10 7.06
CA VAL A 75 -8.32 -0.42 8.43
C VAL A 75 -7.01 -1.20 8.60
N SER A 76 -6.39 -1.65 7.51
CA SER A 76 -5.07 -2.28 7.50
C SER A 76 -4.47 -2.19 6.10
N ALA A 77 -3.14 -2.06 6.02
CA ALA A 77 -2.40 -2.08 4.77
C ALA A 77 -1.04 -2.72 4.98
N CYS A 78 -0.55 -3.44 3.98
CA CYS A 78 0.78 -4.01 3.95
C CYS A 78 1.30 -3.98 2.51
N ALA A 79 2.48 -3.39 2.32
CA ALA A 79 3.19 -3.41 1.06
C ALA A 79 4.59 -3.98 1.27
N ILE A 80 5.04 -4.78 0.32
CA ILE A 80 6.38 -5.36 0.30
C ILE A 80 7.09 -4.74 -0.90
N ALA A 81 8.05 -3.87 -0.62
CA ALA A 81 9.01 -3.40 -1.61
C ALA A 81 10.19 -4.40 -1.68
N PRO A 82 10.60 -4.86 -2.86
CA PRO A 82 11.85 -5.58 -3.08
C PRO A 82 13.03 -4.73 -2.62
N GLY A 83 14.00 -5.34 -1.95
CA GLY A 83 15.29 -4.72 -1.65
C GLY A 83 15.48 -4.16 -0.23
N THR A 84 14.73 -4.65 0.77
CA THR A 84 15.15 -4.50 2.18
C THR A 84 16.34 -5.39 2.51
#